data_AF-C3QUS7-F1
#
_entry.id   AF-C3QUS7-F1
#
_cell.length_a   1.000
_cell.length_b   1.000
_cell.length_c   1.000
_cell.angle_alpha   90.00
_cell.angle_beta   90.00
_cell.angle_gamma   90.00
#
_symmetry.space_group_name_H-M   'P 1'
#
loop_
_entity.id
_entity.type
_entity.pdbx_description
1 polymer ?
#
loop_
_entity_poly.entity_id
_entity_poly.type
_entity_poly.pdbx_seq_one_letter_code
_entity_poly.pdbx_strand_id
1 'polypeptide(L)' 'MIREVILEALKKRGIKQIELADHLGINKSPLNAFLKGKGKISMENIEKSFLFLGIDIILKNK' A
#
# COMPACT_ATOMS: atom_id res chain seq x y z
N MET A 1 -3.66 6.91 -8.30
CA MET A 1 -4.29 5.70 -8.85
C MET A 1 -4.14 4.46 -7.94
N ILE A 2 -2.95 4.00 -7.53
CA ILE A 2 -2.84 2.92 -6.49
C ILE A 2 -2.18 3.45 -5.20
N ARG A 3 -1.05 4.15 -5.33
CA ARG A 3 -0.30 4.71 -4.18
C ARG A 3 -1.15 5.69 -3.38
N GLU A 4 -1.92 6.51 -4.08
CA GLU A 4 -2.84 7.49 -3.53
C GLU A 4 -3.99 6.81 -2.80
N VAL A 5 -4.49 5.68 -3.31
CA VAL A 5 -5.51 4.88 -2.61
C VAL A 5 -4.94 4.31 -1.30
N ILE A 6 -3.70 3.81 -1.34
CA ILE A 6 -2.98 3.34 -0.13
C ILE A 6 -2.78 4.50 0.86
N LEU A 7 -2.33 5.67 0.41
CA LEU A 7 -2.11 6.84 1.28
C LEU A 7 -3.41 7.34 1.92
N GLU A 8 -4.49 7.45 1.14
CA GLU A 8 -5.80 7.83 1.66
C GLU A 8 -6.34 6.79 2.63
N ALA A 9 -6.13 5.50 2.36
CA ALA A 9 -6.54 4.42 3.24
C ALA A 9 -5.78 4.44 4.58
N LEU A 10 -4.46 4.68 4.55
CA LEU A 10 -3.64 4.86 5.74
C LEU A 10 -4.14 6.03 6.59
N LYS A 11 -4.37 7.19 5.95
CA LYS A 11 -4.88 8.40 6.62
C LYS A 11 -6.24 8.16 7.25
N LYS A 12 -7.19 7.58 6.51
CA LYS A 12 -8.56 7.29 6.99
C LYS A 12 -8.58 6.31 8.16
N ARG A 13 -7.62 5.37 8.22
CA ARG A 13 -7.56 4.33 9.26
C ARG A 13 -6.62 4.68 10.42
N GLY A 14 -5.93 5.83 10.36
CA GLY A 14 -4.96 6.22 11.39
C GLY A 14 -3.72 5.33 11.44
N ILE A 15 -3.40 4.62 10.36
CA ILE A 15 -2.28 3.67 10.28
C ILE A 15 -1.02 4.40 9.78
N LYS A 16 0.10 4.22 10.48
CA LYS A 16 1.39 4.79 10.06
C LYS A 16 2.02 3.93 8.97
N GLN A 17 2.82 4.56 8.11
CA GLN A 17 3.57 3.84 7.07
C GLN A 17 4.53 2.79 7.62
N ILE A 18 5.05 2.97 8.86
CA ILE A 18 5.91 1.97 9.49
C ILE A 18 5.12 0.70 9.82
N GLU A 19 3.89 0.82 10.31
CA GLU A 19 3.04 -0.32 10.64
C GLU A 19 2.68 -1.12 9.38
N LEU A 20 2.44 -0.44 8.25
CA LEU A 20 2.29 -1.11 6.96
C LEU A 20 3.58 -1.81 6.53
N ALA A 21 4.75 -1.16 6.68
CA ALA A 21 6.03 -1.78 6.33
C ALA A 21 6.30 -3.05 7.15
N ASP A 22 6.02 -2.99 8.45
CA ASP A 22 6.15 -4.12 9.38
C ASP A 22 5.20 -5.26 8.99
N HIS A 23 3.94 -4.96 8.65
CA HIS A 23 2.97 -5.96 8.17
C HIS A 23 3.42 -6.63 6.86
N LEU A 24 4.03 -5.86 5.95
CA LEU A 24 4.53 -6.37 4.68
C LEU A 24 5.86 -7.14 4.82
N GLY A 25 6.50 -7.09 5.99
CA GLY A 25 7.83 -7.68 6.20
C GLY A 25 8.92 -7.00 5.37
N ILE A 26 8.78 -5.71 5.06
CA ILE A 26 9.75 -4.95 4.27
C ILE A 26 10.25 -3.73 5.04
N ASN A 27 11.42 -3.24 4.65
CA ASN A 27 11.94 -1.98 5.16
C ASN A 27 11.02 -0.80 4.78
N LYS A 28 10.89 0.17 5.71
CA LYS A 28 10.14 1.41 5.48
C LYS A 28 10.63 2.22 4.27
N SER A 29 11.93 2.20 4.00
CA SER A 29 12.53 3.00 2.92
C SER A 29 11.99 2.62 1.53
N PRO A 30 12.04 1.33 1.10
CA PRO A 30 11.37 0.86 -0.12
C PRO A 30 9.89 1.22 -0.20
N LEU A 31 9.12 1.03 0.88
CA LEU A 31 7.71 1.39 0.92
C LEU A 31 7.51 2.89 0.69
N ASN A 32 8.25 3.74 1.40
CA ASN A 32 8.16 5.19 1.26
C ASN A 32 8.60 5.67 -0.14
N ALA A 33 9.63 5.07 -0.73
CA ALA A 33 10.04 5.35 -2.10
C ALA A 33 8.92 4.98 -3.10
N PHE A 34 8.29 3.82 -2.92
CA PHE A 34 7.13 3.41 -3.71
C PHE A 34 5.96 4.39 -3.56
N LEU A 35 5.57 4.76 -2.33
CA LEU A 35 4.45 5.68 -2.07
C LEU A 35 4.68 7.06 -2.68
N LYS A 36 5.94 7.52 -2.75
CA LYS A 36 6.34 8.79 -3.40
C LYS A 36 6.50 8.69 -4.92
N GLY A 37 6.27 7.52 -5.52
CA GLY A 37 6.44 7.30 -6.96
C GLY A 37 7.91 7.22 -7.41
N LYS A 38 8.86 7.12 -6.48
CA LYS A 38 10.31 7.07 -6.75
C LYS A 38 10.88 5.65 -6.71
N GLY A 39 10.03 4.64 -6.49
CA GLY A 39 10.45 3.25 -6.34
C GLY A 39 9.35 2.26 -6.68
N LYS A 40 9.71 0.98 -6.58
CA LYS A 40 8.84 -0.17 -6.83
C LYS A 40 8.85 -1.10 -5.62
N ILE A 41 7.75 -1.79 -5.41
CA ILE A 41 7.63 -2.97 -4.54
C ILE A 41 6.99 -4.09 -5.38
N SER A 42 7.07 -5.33 -4.92
CA SER A 42 6.44 -6.47 -5.61
C SER A 42 4.92 -6.31 -5.67
N MET A 43 4.29 -6.95 -6.66
CA MET A 43 2.83 -7.02 -6.76
C MET A 43 2.22 -7.67 -5.51
N GLU A 44 2.85 -8.73 -5.00
CA GLU A 44 2.46 -9.38 -3.73
C GLU A 44 2.39 -8.39 -2.56
N ASN A 45 3.34 -7.46 -2.44
CA ASN A 45 3.30 -6.44 -1.38
C ASN A 45 2.20 -5.39 -1.61
N ILE A 46 1.84 -5.12 -2.86
CA ILE A 46 0.71 -4.24 -3.19
C ILE A 46 -0.61 -4.92 -2.79
N GLU A 47 -0.78 -6.20 -3.12
CA GLU A 47 -1.96 -6.99 -2.75
C GLU A 47 -2.10 -7.13 -1.24
N LYS A 48 -1.02 -7.46 -0.53
CA LYS A 48 -1.00 -7.48 0.94
C LYS A 48 -1.36 -6.12 1.54
N SER A 49 -0.89 -5.03 0.92
CA SER A 49 -1.28 -3.67 1.37
C SER A 49 -2.78 -3.45 1.25
N PHE A 50 -3.40 -3.90 0.15
CA PHE A 50 -4.84 -3.77 -0.03
C PHE A 50 -5.63 -4.64 0.94
N LEU A 51 -5.22 -5.89 1.15
CA LEU A 51 -5.84 -6.77 2.13
C LEU A 51 -5.76 -6.19 3.55
N PHE A 52 -4.57 -5.76 3.98
CA PHE A 52 -4.35 -5.16 5.29
C PHE A 52 -5.17 -3.88 5.49
N LEU A 53 -5.28 -3.08 4.44
CA LEU A 53 -6.04 -1.85 4.46
C LEU A 53 -7.52 -2.07 4.13
N GLY A 54 -8.02 -3.30 3.97
CA GLY A 54 -9.41 -3.55 3.61
C GLY A 54 -9.87 -2.75 2.38
N ILE A 55 -9.08 -2.80 1.30
CA ILE A 55 -9.39 -2.19 0.00
C ILE A 55 -9.80 -3.31 -0.95
N ASP A 56 -11.04 -3.28 -1.42
CA ASP A 56 -11.52 -4.23 -2.42
C ASP A 56 -11.06 -3.84 -3.83
N ILE A 57 -10.56 -4.83 -4.59
CA ILE A 57 -10.21 -4.68 -6.00
C ILE A 57 -11.36 -5.24 -6.83
N ILE A 58 -12.04 -4.38 -7.59
CA ILE A 58 -13.13 -4.79 -8.47
C ILE A 58 -12.64 -4.75 -9.92
N LEU A 59 -12.54 -5.93 -10.54
CA LEU A 59 -12.34 -6.06 -11.97
C LEU A 59 -13.67 -5.84 -12.68
N LYS A 60 -13.77 -4.76 -13.46
CA LYS A 60 -14.93 -4.52 -14.33
C LYS A 60 -14.57 -4.93 -15.75
N ASN A 61 -15.31 -5.90 -16.29
CA ASN A 61 -15.29 -6.15 -17.73
C ASN A 61 -16.05 -5.01 -18.41
N LYS A 62 -15.41 -4.37 -19.38
CA LYS A 62 -16.03 -3.37 -20.25
C LYS A 62 -16.85 -4.05 -21.33
#